data_AF-A0A7J7N7X8-F1
#
_entry.id   AF-A0A7J7N7X8-F1
#
_cell.length_a   1.000
_cell.length_b   1.000
_cell.length_c   1.000
_cell.angle_alpha   90.00
_cell.angle_beta   90.00
_cell.angle_gamma   90.00
#
_symmetry.space_group_name_H-M   'P 1'
#
loop_
_entity.id
_entity.type
_entity.pdbx_description
1 polymer ?
#
loop_
_entity_poly.entity_id
_entity_poly.type
_entity_poly.pdbx_seq_one_letter_code
_entity_poly.pdbx_strand_id
1 'polypeptide(L)'
;MTIITTTTTPIVTSFSPMESVALLQWGSNYLFSSSVLYQIIQDKPILGEIMDKCRWNSWNHFQCEVNEGTVKSTADALVSTGLAALGYKYVNIADDCWAEYNRDRNGNLVAKASSFPSGIKTLADYVHSKGLKLGVYSDAGYTTCSKTMPGSLGHEVQDARTFAAWGVDYLKYDNCYNDGSKPYDRYARMSYALRKVGRPILYSICEWGQENPAKWAGSLGNSWRTTTDIQDKWDSITSLADENNVWGRFAGPGRWNDPDMLEVGNGGMSLEEYRSHFSIWALMKAPLLIGCDVRSASIDTLRILKNKEVIDVNQDLLGVQGRKIRSQAGLEVWAGPLSRSRVVLVLWNRSLSRKPITVGWREIGILPAKHVIVRDLWMHSYVSKNLRFRMTAYVDPHACKMYILTPV
;
A
#
# COMPACT_ATOMS: atom_id res chain seq x y z
N MET A 1 -46.17 -69.40 14.47
CA MET A 1 -46.64 -68.50 13.40
C MET A 1 -45.58 -67.41 13.30
N THR A 2 -44.62 -67.64 12.41
CA THR A 2 -43.32 -66.97 12.39
C THR A 2 -43.36 -65.91 11.29
N ILE A 3 -43.24 -64.63 11.68
CA ILE A 3 -43.17 -63.52 10.72
C ILE A 3 -41.69 -63.24 10.45
N ILE A 4 -41.33 -63.41 9.19
CA ILE A 4 -40.01 -63.15 8.61
C ILE A 4 -39.95 -61.65 8.30
N THR A 5 -38.94 -60.95 8.83
CA THR A 5 -38.44 -59.71 8.21
C THR A 5 -36.92 -59.69 8.26
N THR A 6 -36.34 -59.56 7.08
CA THR A 6 -34.93 -59.73 6.71
C THR A 6 -34.05 -58.57 7.16
N THR A 7 -32.93 -58.91 7.78
CA THR A 7 -31.78 -58.03 8.04
C THR A 7 -30.92 -57.87 6.79
N THR A 8 -30.73 -56.64 6.32
CA THR A 8 -29.61 -56.25 5.45
C THR A 8 -29.12 -54.86 5.82
N THR A 9 -27.88 -54.82 6.34
CA THR A 9 -27.03 -53.65 6.55
C THR A 9 -26.77 -52.88 5.26
N PRO A 10 -26.82 -51.53 5.25
CA PRO A 10 -26.13 -50.74 4.25
C PRO A 10 -24.73 -50.31 4.73
N ILE A 11 -23.83 -50.40 3.78
CA ILE A 11 -22.40 -50.08 3.78
C ILE A 11 -22.15 -48.62 4.18
N VAL A 12 -21.15 -48.39 5.04
CA VAL A 12 -20.58 -47.06 5.31
C VAL A 12 -19.71 -46.65 4.13
N THR A 13 -20.18 -45.71 3.32
CA THR A 13 -19.32 -44.90 2.44
C THR A 13 -19.25 -43.50 3.02
N SER A 14 -18.06 -43.12 3.48
CA SER A 14 -17.73 -41.78 3.96
C SER A 14 -17.88 -40.76 2.83
N PHE A 15 -18.83 -39.83 2.97
CA PHE A 15 -18.85 -38.58 2.24
C PHE A 15 -18.81 -37.41 3.24
N SER A 16 -17.83 -36.53 3.04
CA SER A 16 -17.68 -35.23 3.70
C SER A 16 -18.93 -34.36 3.45
N PRO A 17 -19.53 -33.71 4.46
CA PRO A 17 -20.54 -32.70 4.20
C PRO A 17 -19.84 -31.37 3.86
N MET A 18 -19.78 -31.07 2.56
CA MET A 18 -19.74 -29.69 2.07
C MET A 18 -21.04 -28.97 2.44
N GLU A 19 -20.86 -27.72 2.86
CA GLU A 19 -21.76 -26.58 2.68
C GLU A 19 -23.24 -26.71 3.08
N SER A 20 -23.55 -26.11 4.23
CA SER A 20 -24.82 -25.41 4.42
C SER A 20 -24.61 -24.22 5.35
N VAL A 21 -24.12 -23.11 4.79
CA VAL A 21 -24.19 -21.80 5.44
C VAL A 21 -25.63 -21.30 5.30
N ALA A 22 -26.43 -21.47 6.34
CA ALA A 22 -27.71 -20.80 6.45
C ALA A 22 -27.46 -19.29 6.62
N LEU A 23 -27.60 -18.56 5.50
CA LEU A 23 -27.69 -17.11 5.48
C LEU A 23 -29.01 -16.69 6.13
N LEU A 24 -28.96 -16.26 7.40
CA LEU A 24 -30.07 -15.51 7.99
C LEU A 24 -30.02 -14.07 7.45
N GLN A 25 -30.86 -13.83 6.44
CA GLN A 25 -31.06 -12.53 5.81
C GLN A 25 -31.98 -11.66 6.68
N TRP A 26 -31.41 -10.68 7.38
CA TRP A 26 -32.16 -9.55 7.96
C TRP A 26 -31.36 -8.24 7.76
N GLY A 27 -31.76 -7.47 6.75
CA GLY A 27 -31.35 -6.07 6.57
C GLY A 27 -29.95 -5.84 6.00
N SER A 28 -29.83 -4.83 5.14
CA SER A 28 -28.67 -4.48 4.30
C SER A 28 -27.47 -3.92 5.09
N ASN A 29 -26.88 -4.66 6.02
CA ASN A 29 -25.66 -4.27 6.73
C ASN A 29 -24.76 -5.49 7.00
N TYR A 30 -23.60 -5.53 6.36
CA TYR A 30 -22.54 -6.50 6.67
C TYR A 30 -21.87 -6.12 7.99
N LEU A 31 -22.32 -6.74 9.08
CA LEU A 31 -21.61 -6.74 10.36
C LEU A 31 -20.48 -7.77 10.30
N PHE A 32 -19.28 -7.36 10.72
CA PHE A 32 -18.12 -8.24 10.81
C PHE A 32 -18.40 -9.36 11.82
N SER A 33 -18.54 -10.60 11.33
CA SER A 33 -18.61 -11.80 12.16
C SER A 33 -17.23 -12.11 12.76
N SER A 34 -17.18 -12.45 14.05
CA SER A 34 -15.99 -12.85 14.79
C SER A 34 -15.25 -14.06 14.22
N SER A 35 -15.88 -14.83 13.33
CA SER A 35 -15.28 -16.00 12.68
C SER A 35 -14.17 -15.65 11.68
N VAL A 36 -14.24 -14.49 11.02
CA VAL A 36 -13.20 -14.05 10.05
C VAL A 36 -11.89 -13.71 10.75
N LEU A 37 -11.95 -13.29 12.02
CA LEU A 37 -10.77 -12.94 12.82
C LEU A 37 -9.89 -14.15 13.14
N TYR A 38 -10.48 -15.36 13.19
CA TYR A 38 -9.78 -16.58 13.60
C TYR A 38 -9.00 -17.23 12.45
N GLN A 39 -9.49 -17.10 11.20
CA GLN A 39 -8.83 -17.66 10.01
C GLN A 39 -7.53 -16.90 9.64
N ILE A 40 -7.45 -15.59 9.93
CA ILE A 40 -6.31 -14.73 9.58
C ILE A 40 -5.04 -15.10 10.39
N ILE A 41 -5.17 -15.83 11.50
CA ILE A 41 -4.06 -16.14 12.41
C ILE A 41 -3.25 -17.39 11.95
N GLN A 42 -3.75 -18.20 11.02
CA GLN A 42 -3.16 -19.51 10.70
C GLN A 42 -2.24 -19.54 9.47
N ASP A 43 -2.26 -18.54 8.60
CA ASP A 43 -1.34 -18.47 7.46
C ASP A 43 -0.05 -17.76 7.89
N LYS A 44 1.02 -18.50 8.16
CA LYS A 44 2.35 -17.94 8.50
C LYS A 44 2.88 -17.10 7.32
N PRO A 45 2.95 -15.76 7.44
CA PRO A 45 3.70 -14.94 6.49
C PRO A 45 5.19 -15.07 6.81
N ILE A 46 6.02 -14.79 5.81
CA ILE A 46 7.48 -14.70 5.93
C ILE A 46 7.83 -13.82 7.13
N LEU A 47 8.49 -14.41 8.13
CA LEU A 47 9.02 -13.72 9.32
C LEU A 47 10.06 -12.69 8.87
N GLY A 48 9.70 -11.39 8.94
CA GLY A 48 10.67 -10.30 8.81
C GLY A 48 10.07 -8.92 8.53
N GLU A 49 9.06 -8.79 7.66
CA GLU A 49 8.66 -7.49 7.09
C GLU A 49 7.14 -7.29 6.99
N ILE A 50 6.39 -7.72 8.01
CA ILE A 50 4.92 -7.73 7.99
C ILE A 50 4.30 -6.30 7.87
N MET A 51 5.09 -5.25 8.11
CA MET A 51 4.59 -3.89 8.28
C MET A 51 5.34 -2.76 7.56
N ASP A 52 6.49 -2.97 6.93
CA ASP A 52 7.22 -1.84 6.34
C ASP A 52 6.49 -1.31 5.08
N LYS A 53 5.71 -0.23 5.22
CA LYS A 53 4.97 0.41 4.10
C LYS A 53 5.47 1.80 3.74
N CYS A 54 6.29 2.42 4.58
CA CYS A 54 6.82 3.75 4.35
C CYS A 54 8.11 3.67 3.51
N ARG A 55 8.14 4.39 2.39
CA ARG A 55 9.25 4.38 1.42
C ARG A 55 9.37 5.74 0.72
N TRP A 56 10.39 5.91 -0.10
CA TRP A 56 10.57 7.04 -1.01
C TRP A 56 10.78 6.51 -2.44
N ASN A 57 10.30 7.21 -3.46
CA ASN A 57 10.46 6.87 -4.88
C ASN A 57 10.86 8.10 -5.69
N SER A 58 11.80 7.93 -6.62
CA SER A 58 12.34 8.99 -7.46
C SER A 58 11.43 9.48 -8.61
N TRP A 59 10.47 8.68 -9.09
CA TRP A 59 9.81 8.92 -10.39
C TRP A 59 9.07 10.24 -10.48
N ASN A 60 8.20 10.54 -9.50
CA ASN A 60 7.28 11.68 -9.57
C ASN A 60 8.00 13.02 -9.69
N HIS A 61 9.22 13.14 -9.18
CA HIS A 61 10.00 14.37 -9.24
C HIS A 61 11.14 14.32 -10.27
N PHE A 62 11.87 13.21 -10.34
CA PHE A 62 13.11 13.13 -11.13
C PHE A 62 12.95 12.44 -12.48
N GLN A 63 11.89 11.65 -12.68
CA GLN A 63 11.70 10.84 -13.89
C GLN A 63 12.99 10.09 -14.27
N CYS A 64 13.56 10.35 -15.45
CA CYS A 64 14.81 9.75 -15.93
C CYS A 64 16.08 10.54 -15.59
N GLU A 65 15.98 11.67 -14.88
CA GLU A 65 17.11 12.50 -14.45
C GLU A 65 17.69 12.06 -13.08
N VAL A 66 17.76 10.74 -12.84
CA VAL A 66 18.36 10.18 -11.64
C VAL A 66 19.81 9.77 -11.88
N ASN A 67 20.68 10.13 -10.94
CA ASN A 67 22.07 9.71 -10.87
C ASN A 67 22.47 9.36 -9.44
N GLU A 68 23.60 8.67 -9.29
CA GLU A 68 24.14 8.22 -7.99
C GLU A 68 24.22 9.34 -6.94
N GLY A 69 24.59 10.56 -7.32
CA GLY A 69 24.67 11.71 -6.41
C GLY A 69 23.31 12.12 -5.85
N THR A 70 22.29 12.16 -6.71
CA THR A 70 20.89 12.39 -6.30
C THR A 70 20.44 11.35 -5.29
N VAL A 71 20.77 10.08 -5.53
CA VAL A 71 20.40 9.00 -4.61
C VAL A 71 21.05 9.15 -3.24
N LYS A 72 22.38 9.35 -3.21
CA LYS A 72 23.12 9.47 -1.96
C LYS A 72 22.63 10.66 -1.15
N SER A 73 22.44 11.81 -1.81
CA SER A 73 21.90 13.01 -1.17
C SER A 73 20.47 12.85 -0.66
N THR A 74 19.61 12.12 -1.38
CA THR A 74 18.26 11.78 -0.90
C THR A 74 18.30 10.83 0.30
N ALA A 75 19.15 9.80 0.27
CA ALA A 75 19.35 8.90 1.41
C ALA A 75 19.80 9.68 2.66
N ASP A 76 20.74 10.61 2.49
CA ASP A 76 21.19 11.50 3.56
C ASP A 76 20.08 12.44 4.05
N ALA A 77 19.27 12.98 3.15
CA ALA A 77 18.12 13.82 3.48
C ALA A 77 17.03 13.05 4.25
N LEU A 78 16.74 11.80 3.90
CA LEU A 78 15.78 10.96 4.63
C LEU A 78 16.22 10.74 6.09
N VAL A 79 17.52 10.57 6.31
CA VAL A 79 18.08 10.44 7.66
C VAL A 79 18.06 11.79 8.38
N SER A 80 18.58 12.87 7.77
CA SER A 80 18.73 14.17 8.41
C SER A 80 17.40 14.86 8.73
N THR A 81 16.39 14.68 7.88
CA THR A 81 15.02 15.19 8.12
C THR A 81 14.27 14.39 9.19
N GLY A 82 14.79 13.22 9.59
CA GLY A 82 14.16 12.30 10.54
C GLY A 82 13.04 11.45 9.95
N LEU A 83 12.83 11.47 8.63
CA LEU A 83 11.85 10.61 7.96
C LEU A 83 12.22 9.13 8.10
N ALA A 84 13.50 8.79 8.01
CA ALA A 84 13.98 7.42 8.22
C ALA A 84 13.55 6.84 9.57
N ALA A 85 13.60 7.66 10.64
CA ALA A 85 13.20 7.26 11.99
C ALA A 85 11.68 7.05 12.13
N LEU A 86 10.87 7.64 11.23
CA LEU A 86 9.42 7.44 11.17
C LEU A 86 9.01 6.24 10.31
N GLY A 87 9.98 5.52 9.73
CA GLY A 87 9.77 4.28 9.01
C GLY A 87 10.00 4.37 7.49
N TYR A 88 10.32 5.55 6.95
CA TYR A 88 10.66 5.71 5.52
C TYR A 88 12.06 5.13 5.25
N LYS A 89 12.14 3.79 5.19
CA LYS A 89 13.42 3.06 5.12
C LYS A 89 13.84 2.71 3.72
N TYR A 90 12.90 2.52 2.80
CA TYR A 90 13.21 2.13 1.42
C TYR A 90 13.44 3.38 0.58
N VAL A 91 14.63 3.49 0.01
CA VAL A 91 14.94 4.42 -1.06
C VAL A 91 14.72 3.63 -2.33
N ASN A 92 13.64 3.88 -3.07
CA ASN A 92 13.37 3.27 -4.37
C ASN A 92 13.92 4.19 -5.45
N ILE A 93 15.00 3.75 -6.07
CA ILE A 93 16.06 4.66 -6.52
C ILE A 93 16.01 4.91 -8.00
N ALA A 94 15.28 4.06 -8.68
CA ALA A 94 15.39 3.92 -10.09
C ALA A 94 14.08 3.32 -10.53
N ASP A 95 13.05 4.15 -10.64
CA ASP A 95 11.77 3.73 -11.17
C ASP A 95 11.89 3.42 -12.67
N ASP A 96 12.79 4.07 -13.42
CA ASP A 96 13.21 3.61 -14.75
C ASP A 96 14.58 4.24 -15.07
N CYS A 97 15.15 3.99 -16.26
CA CYS A 97 16.30 4.73 -16.82
C CYS A 97 17.66 4.56 -16.10
N TRP A 98 17.80 3.56 -15.23
CA TRP A 98 19.03 3.37 -14.42
C TRP A 98 20.06 2.43 -15.04
N ALA A 99 19.63 1.53 -15.92
CA ALA A 99 20.51 0.56 -16.57
C ALA A 99 20.94 1.06 -17.96
N GLU A 100 22.00 0.45 -18.49
CA GLU A 100 22.37 0.58 -19.90
C GLU A 100 21.27 -0.01 -20.80
N TYR A 101 21.19 0.50 -22.03
CA TYR A 101 20.24 0.00 -23.02
C TYR A 101 20.45 -1.47 -23.37
N ASN A 102 21.71 -1.93 -23.35
CA ASN A 102 22.06 -3.31 -23.65
C ASN A 102 22.54 -4.04 -22.39
N ARG A 103 22.19 -5.32 -22.31
CA ARG A 103 22.77 -6.26 -21.33
C ARG A 103 24.25 -6.50 -21.65
N ASP A 104 25.00 -6.97 -20.64
CA ASP A 104 26.38 -7.40 -20.87
C ASP A 104 26.45 -8.66 -21.76
N ARG A 105 27.67 -9.06 -22.13
CA ARG A 105 27.92 -10.28 -22.94
C ARG A 105 27.37 -11.58 -22.32
N ASN A 106 27.10 -11.59 -21.02
CA ASN A 106 26.56 -12.73 -20.29
C ASN A 106 25.04 -12.63 -20.12
N GLY A 107 24.39 -11.56 -20.62
CA GLY A 107 22.96 -11.31 -20.49
C GLY A 107 22.55 -10.62 -19.18
N ASN A 108 23.47 -10.11 -18.36
CA ASN A 108 23.10 -9.41 -17.12
C ASN A 108 22.75 -7.93 -17.38
N LEU A 109 21.87 -7.38 -16.54
CA LEU A 109 21.65 -5.94 -16.48
C LEU A 109 22.92 -5.22 -16.02
N VAL A 110 23.21 -4.09 -16.65
CA VAL A 110 24.38 -3.26 -16.35
C VAL A 110 23.89 -1.89 -15.92
N ALA A 111 24.40 -1.38 -14.79
CA ALA A 111 24.09 -0.02 -14.36
C ALA A 111 24.66 1.00 -15.35
N LYS A 112 23.90 2.06 -15.66
CA LYS A 112 24.33 3.08 -16.62
C LYS A 112 25.58 3.78 -16.13
N ALA A 113 26.71 3.64 -16.83
CA ALA A 113 28.01 4.11 -16.34
C ALA A 113 28.06 5.64 -16.18
N SER A 114 27.31 6.38 -17.00
CA SER A 114 27.24 7.85 -16.93
C SER A 114 26.51 8.35 -15.67
N SER A 115 25.51 7.62 -15.20
CA SER A 115 24.63 8.04 -14.09
C SER A 115 24.99 7.32 -12.78
N PHE A 116 25.49 6.10 -12.87
CA PHE A 116 25.84 5.21 -11.77
C PHE A 116 27.26 4.65 -11.96
N PRO A 117 28.30 5.50 -11.99
CA PRO A 117 29.67 5.10 -12.29
C PRO A 117 30.23 4.07 -11.30
N SER A 118 29.77 4.11 -10.04
CA SER A 118 30.20 3.16 -9.00
C SER A 118 29.42 1.83 -9.00
N GLY A 119 28.38 1.71 -9.84
CA GLY A 119 27.48 0.57 -9.89
C GLY A 119 26.45 0.49 -8.75
N ILE A 120 25.40 -0.32 -8.95
CA ILE A 120 24.28 -0.43 -7.99
C ILE A 120 24.70 -1.10 -6.68
N LYS A 121 25.63 -2.06 -6.71
CA LYS A 121 26.11 -2.70 -5.48
C LYS A 121 26.73 -1.70 -4.50
N THR A 122 27.63 -0.85 -4.98
CA THR A 122 28.27 0.18 -4.14
C THR A 122 27.24 1.16 -3.59
N LEU A 123 26.19 1.45 -4.37
CA LEU A 123 25.09 2.29 -3.94
C LEU A 123 24.21 1.60 -2.87
N ALA A 124 23.95 0.30 -3.01
CA ALA A 124 23.34 -0.57 -1.98
C ALA A 124 24.11 -0.49 -0.67
N ASP A 125 25.43 -0.73 -0.73
CA ASP A 125 26.30 -0.71 0.43
C ASP A 125 26.27 0.68 1.12
N TYR A 126 26.22 1.78 0.34
CA TYR A 126 26.07 3.14 0.90
C TYR A 126 24.72 3.33 1.60
N VAL A 127 23.60 2.96 0.96
CA VAL A 127 22.26 3.14 1.52
C VAL A 127 22.07 2.26 2.76
N HIS A 128 22.59 1.03 2.75
CA HIS A 128 22.62 0.15 3.92
C HIS A 128 23.45 0.72 5.07
N SER A 129 24.58 1.38 4.78
CA SER A 129 25.40 2.03 5.82
C SER A 129 24.66 3.15 6.57
N LYS A 130 23.58 3.70 5.98
CA LYS A 130 22.69 4.69 6.57
C LYS A 130 21.50 4.07 7.32
N GLY A 131 21.43 2.74 7.39
CA GLY A 131 20.30 2.01 7.98
C GLY A 131 19.04 2.01 7.11
N LEU A 132 19.19 2.35 5.83
CA LEU A 132 18.11 2.35 4.83
C LEU A 132 18.19 1.09 3.95
N LYS A 133 17.19 0.89 3.10
CA LYS A 133 17.05 -0.23 2.17
C LYS A 133 16.98 0.28 0.74
N LEU A 134 17.52 -0.47 -0.22
CA LEU A 134 17.62 -0.09 -1.62
C LEU A 134 16.54 -0.76 -2.47
N GLY A 135 15.80 0.03 -3.27
CA GLY A 135 14.85 -0.47 -4.24
C GLY A 135 15.25 -0.19 -5.69
N VAL A 136 15.02 -1.16 -6.57
CA VAL A 136 15.22 -1.03 -8.02
C VAL A 136 13.91 -1.29 -8.78
N TYR A 137 13.94 -1.05 -10.08
CA TYR A 137 12.85 -1.33 -10.98
C TYR A 137 13.28 -2.24 -12.12
N SER A 138 12.31 -3.03 -12.59
CA SER A 138 12.34 -3.61 -13.92
C SER A 138 10.91 -3.80 -14.43
N ASP A 139 10.76 -4.45 -15.58
CA ASP A 139 9.47 -4.65 -16.25
C ASP A 139 9.23 -6.16 -16.52
N ALA A 140 7.98 -6.59 -16.39
CA ALA A 140 7.46 -7.86 -16.86
C ALA A 140 7.26 -7.90 -18.39
N GLY A 141 8.20 -7.33 -19.14
CA GLY A 141 8.22 -7.18 -20.58
C GLY A 141 9.65 -7.17 -21.13
N TYR A 142 9.79 -6.96 -22.44
CA TYR A 142 11.09 -6.97 -23.13
C TYR A 142 11.92 -5.71 -22.87
N THR A 143 11.26 -4.58 -22.73
CA THR A 143 11.85 -3.27 -22.42
C THR A 143 11.01 -2.59 -21.34
N THR A 144 11.60 -1.68 -20.58
CA THR A 144 10.86 -0.87 -19.62
C THR A 144 9.96 0.16 -20.31
N CYS A 145 9.04 0.79 -19.56
CA CYS A 145 8.11 1.78 -20.09
C CYS A 145 8.79 2.96 -20.82
N SER A 146 9.96 3.40 -20.35
CA SER A 146 10.77 4.45 -21.02
C SER A 146 11.45 3.97 -22.31
N LYS A 147 11.53 2.65 -22.55
CA LYS A 147 12.34 1.99 -23.59
C LYS A 147 13.84 2.29 -23.53
N THR A 148 14.34 2.82 -22.40
CA THR A 148 15.76 3.17 -22.28
C THR A 148 16.61 2.05 -21.74
N MET A 149 15.99 1.01 -21.17
CA MET A 149 16.66 -0.16 -20.63
C MET A 149 15.87 -1.46 -20.86
N PRO A 150 16.54 -2.63 -20.79
CA PRO A 150 15.89 -3.94 -20.92
C PRO A 150 14.91 -4.20 -19.78
N GLY A 151 13.79 -4.84 -20.10
CA GLY A 151 12.93 -5.48 -19.11
C GLY A 151 13.47 -6.86 -18.74
N SER A 152 12.78 -7.57 -17.84
CA SER A 152 13.22 -8.85 -17.29
C SER A 152 12.43 -10.06 -17.81
N LEU A 153 11.52 -9.89 -18.78
CA LEU A 153 10.76 -11.02 -19.34
C LEU A 153 11.72 -12.03 -20.00
N GLY A 154 11.67 -13.29 -19.53
CA GLY A 154 12.58 -14.36 -19.96
C GLY A 154 13.98 -14.34 -19.31
N HIS A 155 14.30 -13.32 -18.52
CA HIS A 155 15.55 -13.17 -17.78
C HIS A 155 15.34 -13.15 -16.25
N GLU A 156 14.17 -13.56 -15.76
CA GLU A 156 13.73 -13.35 -14.38
C GLU A 156 14.70 -13.97 -13.35
N VAL A 157 15.16 -15.20 -13.59
CA VAL A 157 16.10 -15.90 -12.71
C VAL A 157 17.48 -15.22 -12.70
N GLN A 158 17.94 -14.74 -13.85
CA GLN A 158 19.23 -14.07 -13.98
C GLN A 158 19.20 -12.70 -13.31
N ASP A 159 18.15 -11.94 -13.54
CA ASP A 159 18.00 -10.59 -12.99
C ASP A 159 17.75 -10.63 -11.49
N ALA A 160 16.93 -11.57 -10.99
CA ALA A 160 16.76 -11.76 -9.55
C ALA A 160 18.09 -12.08 -8.85
N ARG A 161 18.96 -12.90 -9.46
CA ARG A 161 20.30 -13.19 -8.92
C ARG A 161 21.17 -11.94 -8.91
N THR A 162 21.09 -11.14 -9.96
CA THR A 162 21.83 -9.87 -10.08
C THR A 162 21.39 -8.89 -8.98
N PHE A 163 20.09 -8.71 -8.78
CA PHE A 163 19.54 -7.86 -7.72
C PHE A 163 19.95 -8.34 -6.33
N ALA A 164 19.89 -9.65 -6.08
CA ALA A 164 20.34 -10.22 -4.81
C ALA A 164 21.85 -10.02 -4.58
N ALA A 165 22.67 -10.20 -5.62
CA ALA A 165 24.12 -10.01 -5.55
C ALA A 165 24.51 -8.54 -5.31
N TRP A 166 23.71 -7.59 -5.82
CA TRP A 166 23.90 -6.17 -5.55
C TRP A 166 23.37 -5.73 -4.18
N GLY A 167 22.62 -6.57 -3.45
CA GLY A 167 22.06 -6.21 -2.16
C GLY A 167 20.76 -5.40 -2.25
N VAL A 168 20.00 -5.54 -3.34
CA VAL A 168 18.68 -4.91 -3.47
C VAL A 168 17.70 -5.50 -2.45
N ASP A 169 16.82 -4.68 -1.90
CA ASP A 169 15.80 -5.05 -0.89
C ASP A 169 14.37 -4.91 -1.40
N TYR A 170 14.16 -4.23 -2.54
CA TYR A 170 12.84 -3.94 -3.09
C TYR A 170 12.88 -3.95 -4.61
N LEU A 171 11.85 -4.52 -5.25
CA LEU A 171 11.65 -4.49 -6.69
C LEU A 171 10.26 -3.94 -7.02
N LYS A 172 10.20 -2.80 -7.72
CA LYS A 172 9.01 -2.40 -8.49
C LYS A 172 9.06 -3.12 -9.84
N TYR A 173 7.97 -3.78 -10.23
CA TYR A 173 7.93 -4.61 -11.43
C TYR A 173 6.77 -4.25 -12.33
N ASP A 174 7.07 -3.58 -13.43
CA ASP A 174 6.10 -2.97 -14.34
C ASP A 174 5.53 -3.95 -15.38
N ASN A 175 4.74 -3.43 -16.31
CA ASN A 175 3.92 -4.22 -17.21
C ASN A 175 3.96 -3.77 -18.69
N CYS A 176 4.88 -2.87 -19.07
CA CYS A 176 5.03 -2.39 -20.44
C CYS A 176 5.65 -3.46 -21.37
N TYR A 177 5.45 -3.32 -22.68
CA TYR A 177 6.12 -4.15 -23.72
C TYR A 177 6.17 -5.66 -23.45
N ASN A 178 5.10 -6.20 -22.87
CA ASN A 178 4.94 -7.63 -22.62
C ASN A 178 4.58 -8.40 -23.90
N ASP A 179 4.63 -9.73 -23.81
CA ASP A 179 4.37 -10.66 -24.92
C ASP A 179 2.87 -11.01 -25.10
N GLY A 180 1.97 -10.28 -24.44
CA GLY A 180 0.53 -10.56 -24.41
C GLY A 180 0.13 -11.72 -23.49
N SER A 181 1.08 -12.34 -22.79
CA SER A 181 0.75 -13.34 -21.77
C SER A 181 0.11 -12.71 -20.54
N LYS A 182 -0.68 -13.51 -19.82
CA LYS A 182 -1.46 -13.05 -18.67
C LYS A 182 -0.56 -12.47 -17.58
N PRO A 183 -0.96 -11.36 -16.92
CA PRO A 183 -0.19 -10.77 -15.84
C PRO A 183 0.20 -11.82 -14.78
N TYR A 184 -0.75 -12.63 -14.32
CA TYR A 184 -0.49 -13.66 -13.31
C TYR A 184 0.72 -14.54 -13.65
N ASP A 185 0.82 -15.02 -14.90
CA ASP A 185 1.89 -15.93 -15.31
C ASP A 185 3.25 -15.23 -15.34
N ARG A 186 3.31 -13.98 -15.83
CA ARG A 186 4.55 -13.19 -15.88
C ARG A 186 5.04 -12.82 -14.49
N TYR A 187 4.15 -12.29 -13.65
CA TYR A 187 4.47 -11.95 -12.26
C TYR A 187 4.85 -13.19 -11.44
N ALA A 188 4.25 -14.36 -11.70
CA ALA A 188 4.60 -15.60 -11.02
C ALA A 188 6.03 -16.07 -11.33
N ARG A 189 6.54 -15.85 -12.54
CA ARG A 189 7.93 -16.20 -12.93
C ARG A 189 8.94 -15.39 -12.12
N MET A 190 8.77 -14.08 -12.05
CA MET A 190 9.66 -13.21 -11.26
C MET A 190 9.49 -13.47 -9.75
N SER A 191 8.27 -13.64 -9.27
CA SER A 191 7.98 -14.05 -7.89
C SER A 191 8.71 -15.34 -7.49
N TYR A 192 8.71 -16.35 -8.38
CA TYR A 192 9.49 -17.57 -8.18
C TYR A 192 11.00 -17.32 -8.15
N ALA A 193 11.52 -16.51 -9.08
CA ALA A 193 12.94 -16.16 -9.14
C ALA A 193 13.42 -15.45 -7.85
N LEU A 194 12.68 -14.45 -7.37
CA LEU A 194 13.00 -13.73 -6.13
C LEU A 194 12.99 -14.63 -4.89
N ARG A 195 12.07 -15.60 -4.82
CA ARG A 195 12.05 -16.58 -3.73
C ARG A 195 13.25 -17.54 -3.74
N LYS A 196 13.90 -17.74 -4.89
CA LYS A 196 15.01 -18.70 -5.04
C LYS A 196 16.38 -18.12 -4.72
N VAL A 197 16.54 -16.79 -4.75
CA VAL A 197 17.86 -16.15 -4.58
C VAL A 197 18.29 -16.01 -3.12
N GLY A 198 17.47 -16.42 -2.16
CA GLY A 198 17.84 -16.50 -0.74
C GLY A 198 17.98 -15.16 -0.02
N ARG A 199 17.80 -14.03 -0.72
CA ARG A 199 17.70 -12.68 -0.14
C ARG A 199 16.23 -12.25 -0.12
N PRO A 200 15.70 -11.78 1.03
CA PRO A 200 14.39 -11.15 1.07
C PRO A 200 14.38 -9.88 0.20
N ILE A 201 13.56 -9.87 -0.83
CA ILE A 201 13.33 -8.71 -1.70
C ILE A 201 11.82 -8.47 -1.71
N LEU A 202 11.39 -7.30 -1.25
CA LEU A 202 9.99 -6.91 -1.26
C LEU A 202 9.53 -6.73 -2.71
N TYR A 203 8.49 -7.45 -3.09
CA TYR A 203 8.00 -7.48 -4.46
C TYR A 203 6.75 -6.62 -4.64
N SER A 204 6.89 -5.54 -5.41
CA SER A 204 5.80 -4.60 -5.73
C SER A 204 5.40 -4.74 -7.19
N ILE A 205 4.20 -5.25 -7.40
CA ILE A 205 3.59 -5.51 -8.71
C ILE A 205 3.00 -4.21 -9.26
N CYS A 206 3.29 -3.87 -10.51
CA CYS A 206 2.84 -2.64 -11.17
C CYS A 206 2.22 -2.98 -12.54
N GLU A 207 0.97 -3.46 -12.56
CA GLU A 207 0.22 -3.73 -13.80
C GLU A 207 -1.05 -2.86 -13.95
N TRP A 208 -1.13 -1.79 -13.16
CA TRP A 208 -2.19 -0.78 -13.18
C TRP A 208 -3.62 -1.29 -12.94
N GLY A 209 -3.79 -2.40 -12.23
CA GLY A 209 -5.09 -3.02 -11.96
C GLY A 209 -5.56 -4.02 -13.02
N GLN A 210 -4.73 -4.34 -14.02
CA GLN A 210 -5.07 -5.25 -15.11
C GLN A 210 -5.45 -6.66 -14.62
N GLU A 211 -6.67 -7.10 -14.95
CA GLU A 211 -7.22 -8.37 -14.47
C GLU A 211 -7.39 -8.46 -12.94
N ASN A 212 -7.58 -7.33 -12.26
CA ASN A 212 -7.94 -7.23 -10.84
C ASN A 212 -6.91 -7.90 -9.89
N PRO A 213 -5.71 -7.33 -9.74
CA PRO A 213 -4.59 -7.92 -9.00
C PRO A 213 -4.90 -8.22 -7.55
N ALA A 214 -5.81 -7.48 -6.94
CA ALA A 214 -6.30 -7.74 -5.59
C ALA A 214 -6.78 -9.19 -5.38
N LYS A 215 -7.25 -9.87 -6.43
CA LYS A 215 -7.72 -11.26 -6.34
C LYS A 215 -6.61 -12.32 -6.40
N TRP A 216 -5.42 -12.00 -6.90
CA TRP A 216 -4.38 -12.99 -7.21
C TRP A 216 -2.96 -12.59 -6.75
N ALA A 217 -2.62 -11.31 -6.82
CA ALA A 217 -1.27 -10.78 -6.58
C ALA A 217 -0.77 -11.00 -5.15
N GLY A 218 -1.67 -11.09 -4.16
CA GLY A 218 -1.31 -11.34 -2.76
C GLY A 218 -0.69 -12.70 -2.48
N SER A 219 -0.73 -13.64 -3.44
CA SER A 219 0.01 -14.90 -3.36
C SER A 219 1.43 -14.82 -3.96
N LEU A 220 1.69 -13.77 -4.75
CA LEU A 220 2.92 -13.62 -5.54
C LEU A 220 3.84 -12.52 -4.99
N GLY A 221 3.28 -11.41 -4.52
CA GLY A 221 4.03 -10.24 -4.05
C GLY A 221 3.46 -9.62 -2.78
N ASN A 222 4.05 -8.50 -2.39
CA ASN A 222 3.74 -7.80 -1.14
C ASN A 222 2.85 -6.57 -1.33
N SER A 223 2.89 -5.97 -2.52
CA SER A 223 1.95 -4.93 -2.93
C SER A 223 1.66 -5.03 -4.42
N TRP A 224 0.53 -4.48 -4.84
CA TRP A 224 0.15 -4.39 -6.24
C TRP A 224 -0.58 -3.09 -6.54
N ARG A 225 -0.20 -2.44 -7.64
CA ARG A 225 -0.90 -1.27 -8.16
C ARG A 225 -2.34 -1.64 -8.49
N THR A 226 -3.29 -0.84 -8.02
CA THR A 226 -4.72 -1.06 -8.31
C THR A 226 -5.26 -0.12 -9.38
N THR A 227 -4.47 0.89 -9.76
CA THR A 227 -4.88 2.01 -10.60
C THR A 227 -3.76 2.41 -11.56
N THR A 228 -4.09 3.24 -12.53
CA THR A 228 -3.11 3.95 -13.37
C THR A 228 -2.25 4.91 -12.54
N ASP A 229 -1.25 5.51 -13.19
CA ASP A 229 -0.33 6.42 -12.53
C ASP A 229 -1.05 7.66 -12.00
N ILE A 230 -0.68 8.04 -10.78
CA ILE A 230 -1.13 9.27 -10.15
C ILE A 230 -0.53 10.49 -10.85
N GLN A 231 -1.28 11.58 -10.83
CA GLN A 231 -0.78 12.91 -11.20
C GLN A 231 -0.93 13.82 -10.01
N ASP A 232 -0.06 14.83 -9.90
CA ASP A 232 -0.12 15.89 -8.89
C ASP A 232 -1.29 16.87 -9.14
N LYS A 233 -2.51 16.33 -9.12
CA LYS A 233 -3.79 17.01 -9.35
C LYS A 233 -4.85 16.40 -8.44
N TRP A 234 -5.72 17.24 -7.91
CA TRP A 234 -6.80 16.84 -7.01
C TRP A 234 -7.70 15.74 -7.57
N ASP A 235 -8.13 15.90 -8.83
CA ASP A 235 -9.03 14.94 -9.48
C ASP A 235 -8.39 13.55 -9.61
N SER A 236 -7.08 13.50 -9.89
CA SER A 236 -6.34 12.24 -9.96
C SER A 236 -6.34 11.52 -8.61
N ILE A 237 -5.95 12.20 -7.53
CA ILE A 237 -5.94 11.62 -6.18
C ILE A 237 -7.32 11.12 -5.77
N THR A 238 -8.35 11.90 -6.05
CA THR A 238 -9.70 11.50 -5.62
C THR A 238 -10.26 10.33 -6.44
N SER A 239 -9.95 10.25 -7.74
CA SER A 239 -10.31 9.10 -8.59
C SER A 239 -9.59 7.83 -8.13
N LEU A 240 -8.28 7.91 -7.91
CA LEU A 240 -7.45 6.78 -7.51
C LEU A 240 -7.86 6.24 -6.13
N ALA A 241 -8.22 7.13 -5.20
CA ALA A 241 -8.78 6.72 -3.91
C ALA A 241 -10.10 5.94 -4.07
N ASP A 242 -10.97 6.38 -4.99
CA ASP A 242 -12.27 5.74 -5.24
C ASP A 242 -12.11 4.36 -5.90
N GLU A 243 -11.22 4.25 -6.88
CA GLU A 243 -10.88 3.01 -7.56
C GLU A 243 -10.22 1.99 -6.61
N ASN A 244 -9.31 2.43 -5.76
CA ASN A 244 -8.65 1.56 -4.78
C ASN A 244 -9.58 1.10 -3.65
N ASN A 245 -10.56 1.92 -3.26
CA ASN A 245 -11.45 1.66 -2.13
C ASN A 245 -12.23 0.34 -2.25
N VAL A 246 -12.56 -0.11 -3.46
CA VAL A 246 -13.35 -1.34 -3.67
C VAL A 246 -12.58 -2.62 -3.35
N TRP A 247 -11.25 -2.54 -3.28
CA TRP A 247 -10.35 -3.69 -3.10
C TRP A 247 -9.95 -3.95 -1.64
N GLY A 248 -10.44 -3.16 -0.69
CA GLY A 248 -9.97 -3.19 0.70
C GLY A 248 -10.13 -4.53 1.43
N ARG A 249 -11.01 -5.42 0.97
CA ARG A 249 -11.17 -6.79 1.53
C ARG A 249 -9.99 -7.72 1.26
N PHE A 250 -9.16 -7.41 0.26
CA PHE A 250 -8.04 -8.25 -0.17
C PHE A 250 -6.71 -7.81 0.46
N ALA A 251 -6.62 -6.56 0.92
CA ALA A 251 -5.47 -6.05 1.65
C ALA A 251 -5.40 -6.61 3.07
N GLY A 252 -4.18 -6.82 3.55
CA GLY A 252 -3.90 -7.30 4.89
C GLY A 252 -2.40 -7.44 5.16
N PRO A 253 -2.00 -7.89 6.35
CA PRO A 253 -0.59 -8.08 6.71
C PRO A 253 0.21 -8.81 5.62
N GLY A 254 1.28 -8.17 5.14
CA GLY A 254 2.14 -8.68 4.07
C GLY A 254 1.64 -8.52 2.63
N ARG A 255 0.42 -7.99 2.40
CA ARG A 255 -0.21 -7.88 1.07
C ARG A 255 -1.08 -6.63 0.95
N TRP A 256 -0.66 -5.65 0.14
CA TRP A 256 -1.27 -4.31 0.16
C TRP A 256 -1.72 -3.83 -1.21
N ASN A 257 -2.92 -3.25 -1.29
CA ASN A 257 -3.32 -2.50 -2.47
C ASN A 257 -2.50 -1.21 -2.54
N ASP A 258 -2.00 -0.89 -3.73
CA ASP A 258 -1.16 0.27 -4.01
C ASP A 258 -1.91 1.25 -4.93
N PRO A 259 -2.52 2.31 -4.38
CA PRO A 259 -3.10 3.43 -5.15
C PRO A 259 -2.03 4.41 -5.67
N ASP A 260 -0.77 3.99 -5.77
CA ASP A 260 0.38 4.74 -6.25
C ASP A 260 0.99 5.74 -5.25
N MET A 261 2.06 6.40 -5.67
CA MET A 261 2.95 7.24 -4.87
C MET A 261 2.30 8.51 -4.30
N LEU A 262 2.93 9.08 -3.26
CA LEU A 262 2.52 10.33 -2.63
C LEU A 262 3.07 11.53 -3.40
N GLU A 263 2.18 12.37 -3.94
CA GLU A 263 2.50 13.65 -4.59
C GLU A 263 2.75 14.80 -3.61
N VAL A 264 2.75 14.53 -2.31
CA VAL A 264 2.88 15.55 -1.25
C VAL A 264 4.16 16.37 -1.43
N GLY A 265 4.00 17.65 -1.81
CA GLY A 265 5.10 18.59 -1.97
C GLY A 265 5.62 18.80 -3.40
N ASN A 266 4.95 18.24 -4.42
CA ASN A 266 5.34 18.43 -5.83
C ASN A 266 4.80 19.74 -6.46
N GLY A 267 3.88 20.44 -5.78
CA GLY A 267 3.48 21.82 -6.06
C GLY A 267 2.17 22.00 -6.84
N GLY A 268 1.59 20.93 -7.37
CA GLY A 268 0.35 20.93 -8.15
C GLY A 268 -0.94 21.02 -7.32
N MET A 269 -0.85 20.91 -5.99
CA MET A 269 -1.99 21.02 -5.08
C MET A 269 -1.71 21.90 -3.86
N SER A 270 -2.79 22.31 -3.20
CA SER A 270 -2.77 23.02 -1.93
C SER A 270 -2.35 22.12 -0.77
N LEU A 271 -1.92 22.75 0.34
CA LEU A 271 -1.52 22.02 1.55
C LEU A 271 -2.67 21.19 2.16
N GLU A 272 -3.91 21.67 2.06
CA GLU A 272 -5.08 20.94 2.58
C GLU A 272 -5.43 19.73 1.70
N GLU A 273 -5.26 19.84 0.38
CA GLU A 273 -5.39 18.71 -0.54
C GLU A 273 -4.32 17.65 -0.27
N TYR A 274 -3.06 18.05 -0.07
CA TYR A 274 -1.99 17.13 0.33
C TYR A 274 -2.23 16.47 1.69
N ARG A 275 -2.82 17.20 2.64
CA ARG A 275 -3.21 16.63 3.93
C ARG A 275 -4.29 15.57 3.76
N SER A 276 -5.28 15.83 2.91
CA SER A 276 -6.33 14.86 2.55
C SER A 276 -5.74 13.63 1.86
N HIS A 277 -4.86 13.83 0.88
CA HIS A 277 -4.12 12.78 0.16
C HIS A 277 -3.42 11.84 1.14
N PHE A 278 -2.55 12.39 1.99
CA PHE A 278 -1.78 11.62 2.95
C PHE A 278 -2.67 10.86 3.96
N SER A 279 -3.75 11.50 4.43
CA SER A 279 -4.70 10.90 5.37
C SER A 279 -5.44 9.71 4.77
N ILE A 280 -5.87 9.83 3.52
CA ILE A 280 -6.63 8.79 2.81
C ILE A 280 -5.71 7.60 2.47
N TRP A 281 -4.49 7.84 1.98
CA TRP A 281 -3.50 6.78 1.75
C TRP A 281 -3.15 6.04 3.05
N ALA A 282 -2.96 6.77 4.15
CA ALA A 282 -2.70 6.18 5.46
C ALA A 282 -3.88 5.32 5.96
N LEU A 283 -5.11 5.84 5.84
CA LEU A 283 -6.32 5.11 6.21
C LEU A 283 -6.50 3.83 5.37
N MET A 284 -6.26 3.91 4.06
CA MET A 284 -6.38 2.79 3.13
C MET A 284 -5.25 1.75 3.26
N LYS A 285 -4.28 1.97 4.15
CA LYS A 285 -3.13 1.07 4.35
C LYS A 285 -2.25 0.93 3.10
N ALA A 286 -2.29 1.93 2.23
CA ALA A 286 -1.45 2.02 1.04
C ALA A 286 0.05 2.07 1.40
N PRO A 287 0.94 1.64 0.51
CA PRO A 287 2.34 2.04 0.57
C PRO A 287 2.46 3.58 0.64
N LEU A 288 3.19 4.10 1.61
CA LEU A 288 3.47 5.53 1.75
C LEU A 288 4.81 5.81 1.07
N LEU A 289 4.80 5.83 -0.27
CA LEU A 289 5.98 6.13 -1.09
C LEU A 289 6.07 7.65 -1.30
N ILE A 290 7.02 8.35 -0.69
CA ILE A 290 7.24 9.79 -0.93
C ILE A 290 7.70 9.99 -2.37
N GLY A 291 6.99 10.80 -3.16
CA GLY A 291 7.32 11.14 -4.54
C GLY A 291 7.95 12.53 -4.74
N CYS A 292 8.20 13.30 -3.68
CA CYS A 292 8.82 14.62 -3.78
C CYS A 292 10.34 14.60 -3.56
N ASP A 293 11.02 15.69 -3.93
CA ASP A 293 12.42 15.90 -3.54
C ASP A 293 12.51 16.24 -2.04
N VAL A 294 12.93 15.26 -1.25
CA VAL A 294 13.09 15.41 0.21
C VAL A 294 14.26 16.33 0.60
N ARG A 295 15.18 16.63 -0.32
CA ARG A 295 16.34 17.50 -0.07
C ARG A 295 15.95 18.97 0.01
N SER A 296 14.86 19.33 -0.68
CA SER A 296 14.33 20.70 -0.79
C SER A 296 12.89 20.82 -0.26
N ALA A 297 12.37 19.78 0.41
CA ALA A 297 11.02 19.77 0.95
C ALA A 297 10.78 20.92 1.94
N SER A 298 9.67 21.64 1.75
CA SER A 298 9.26 22.72 2.65
C SER A 298 8.95 22.20 4.06
N ILE A 299 8.96 23.09 5.06
CA ILE A 299 8.56 22.76 6.43
C ILE A 299 7.12 22.23 6.47
N ASP A 300 6.24 22.77 5.62
CA ASP A 300 4.85 22.36 5.53
C ASP A 300 4.69 20.96 4.92
N THR A 301 5.45 20.65 3.87
CA THR A 301 5.56 19.31 3.29
C THR A 301 6.05 18.31 4.33
N LEU A 302 7.15 18.63 5.02
CA LEU A 302 7.72 17.78 6.06
C LEU A 302 6.74 17.61 7.23
N ARG A 303 5.94 18.61 7.58
CA ARG A 303 4.92 18.50 8.63
C ARG A 303 3.82 17.49 8.28
N ILE A 304 3.46 17.37 7.01
CA ILE A 304 2.53 16.32 6.53
C ILE A 304 3.21 14.96 6.61
N LEU A 305 4.38 14.82 5.97
CA LEU A 305 5.10 13.55 5.88
C LEU A 305 5.62 13.03 7.21
N LYS A 306 5.84 13.91 8.20
CA LYS A 306 6.36 13.54 9.54
C LYS A 306 5.26 13.32 10.58
N ASN A 307 3.97 13.38 10.21
CA ASN A 307 2.90 13.18 11.18
C ASN A 307 2.86 11.71 11.65
N LYS A 308 3.53 11.44 12.78
CA LYS A 308 3.65 10.10 13.35
C LYS A 308 2.29 9.47 13.65
N GLU A 309 1.30 10.23 14.09
CA GLU A 309 -0.01 9.65 14.43
C GLU A 309 -0.76 9.14 13.21
N VAL A 310 -0.61 9.83 12.07
CA VAL A 310 -1.18 9.38 10.79
C VAL A 310 -0.41 8.18 10.24
N ILE A 311 0.92 8.18 10.37
CA ILE A 311 1.76 7.02 10.03
C ILE A 311 1.38 5.81 10.89
N ASP A 312 1.17 5.99 12.19
CA ASP A 312 0.78 4.91 13.11
C ASP A 312 -0.58 4.30 12.72
N VAL A 313 -1.49 5.07 12.11
CA VAL A 313 -2.71 4.52 11.50
C VAL A 313 -2.36 3.62 10.32
N ASN A 314 -1.48 4.05 9.40
CA ASN A 314 -1.06 3.23 8.26
C ASN A 314 -0.35 1.93 8.70
N GLN A 315 0.43 2.05 9.77
CA GLN A 315 1.25 1.03 10.40
C GLN A 315 0.50 0.26 11.49
N ASP A 316 -0.83 0.36 11.58
CA ASP A 316 -1.55 -0.37 12.62
C ASP A 316 -1.45 -1.90 12.42
N LEU A 317 -1.16 -2.62 13.52
CA LEU A 317 -0.95 -4.07 13.53
C LEU A 317 -2.16 -4.88 13.04
N LEU A 318 -3.38 -4.35 13.17
CA LEU A 318 -4.57 -5.04 12.65
C LEU A 318 -4.53 -5.11 11.11
N GLY A 319 -3.85 -4.16 10.46
CA GLY A 319 -3.59 -4.20 9.03
C GLY A 319 -4.83 -4.14 8.14
N VAL A 320 -5.97 -3.66 8.66
CA VAL A 320 -7.22 -3.58 7.89
C VAL A 320 -7.27 -2.26 7.14
N GLN A 321 -7.47 -2.33 5.82
CA GLN A 321 -7.72 -1.17 4.96
C GLN A 321 -9.04 -0.50 5.38
N GLY A 322 -8.96 0.80 5.72
CA GLY A 322 -10.16 1.60 5.91
C GLY A 322 -10.88 1.84 4.59
N ARG A 323 -12.18 2.11 4.66
CA ARG A 323 -13.04 2.23 3.48
C ARG A 323 -13.97 3.43 3.59
N LYS A 324 -14.49 3.86 2.45
CA LYS A 324 -15.59 4.82 2.38
C LYS A 324 -16.87 4.20 2.92
N ILE A 325 -17.45 4.84 3.93
CA ILE A 325 -18.70 4.44 4.58
C ILE A 325 -19.88 5.20 3.98
N ARG A 326 -19.69 6.49 3.69
CA ARG A 326 -20.72 7.36 3.14
C ARG A 326 -20.12 8.39 2.20
N SER A 327 -20.82 8.68 1.10
CA SER A 327 -20.55 9.81 0.22
C SER A 327 -21.87 10.48 -0.12
N GLN A 328 -22.01 11.78 0.17
CA GLN A 328 -23.20 12.55 -0.17
C GLN A 328 -22.80 13.98 -0.51
N ALA A 329 -23.12 14.42 -1.73
CA ALA A 329 -22.86 15.78 -2.22
C ALA A 329 -21.39 16.24 -2.00
N GLY A 330 -20.43 15.35 -2.25
CA GLY A 330 -18.99 15.62 -2.05
C GLY A 330 -18.52 15.59 -0.60
N LEU A 331 -19.38 15.27 0.36
CA LEU A 331 -19.03 15.11 1.78
C LEU A 331 -18.94 13.63 2.11
N GLU A 332 -17.75 13.20 2.52
CA GLU A 332 -17.44 11.79 2.69
C GLU A 332 -17.05 11.44 4.12
N VAL A 333 -17.42 10.22 4.52
CA VAL A 333 -17.01 9.59 5.77
C VAL A 333 -16.27 8.31 5.42
N TRP A 334 -15.01 8.25 5.82
CA TRP A 334 -14.17 7.09 5.68
C TRP A 334 -13.81 6.56 7.06
N ALA A 335 -13.84 5.25 7.25
CA ALA A 335 -13.49 4.64 8.53
C ALA A 335 -12.89 3.26 8.37
N GLY A 336 -12.11 2.85 9.37
CA GLY A 336 -11.53 1.51 9.45
C GLY A 336 -11.26 1.10 10.89
N PRO A 337 -11.37 -0.19 11.22
CA PRO A 337 -10.97 -0.68 12.53
C PRO A 337 -9.45 -0.60 12.67
N LEU A 338 -8.99 -0.34 13.88
CA LEU A 338 -7.59 -0.39 14.30
C LEU A 338 -7.44 -1.37 15.46
N SER A 339 -6.20 -1.75 15.76
CA SER A 339 -5.84 -2.54 16.92
C SER A 339 -6.40 -1.95 18.22
N ARG A 340 -6.67 -2.83 19.20
CA ARG A 340 -7.25 -2.47 20.51
C ARG A 340 -8.65 -1.85 20.41
N SER A 341 -9.46 -2.33 19.45
CA SER A 341 -10.85 -1.90 19.23
C SER A 341 -11.03 -0.41 18.97
N ARG A 342 -9.97 0.26 18.51
CA ARG A 342 -10.02 1.66 18.07
C ARG A 342 -10.57 1.74 16.65
N VAL A 343 -11.00 2.93 16.25
CA VAL A 343 -11.47 3.20 14.89
C VAL A 343 -10.76 4.44 14.36
N VAL A 344 -10.21 4.37 13.15
CA VAL A 344 -9.82 5.59 12.42
C VAL A 344 -11.03 6.14 11.70
N LEU A 345 -11.19 7.46 11.73
CA LEU A 345 -12.22 8.19 11.02
C LEU A 345 -11.57 9.33 10.21
N VAL A 346 -11.94 9.45 8.94
CA VAL A 346 -11.64 10.63 8.13
C VAL A 346 -12.95 11.24 7.64
N LEU A 347 -13.16 12.52 7.96
CA LEU A 347 -14.22 13.34 7.40
C LEU A 347 -13.61 14.16 6.26
N TRP A 348 -13.99 13.85 5.04
CA TRP A 348 -13.35 14.40 3.85
C TRP A 348 -14.34 15.26 3.05
N ASN A 349 -14.01 16.53 2.86
CA ASN A 349 -14.81 17.46 2.07
C ASN A 349 -14.21 17.63 0.68
N ARG A 350 -14.78 16.98 -0.32
CA ARG A 350 -14.40 17.13 -1.73
C ARG A 350 -15.16 18.27 -2.43
N SER A 351 -15.98 19.03 -1.72
CA SER A 351 -16.71 20.18 -2.27
C SER A 351 -15.90 21.47 -2.18
N LEU A 352 -16.34 22.49 -2.90
CA LEU A 352 -15.69 23.81 -3.00
C LEU A 352 -16.05 24.77 -1.86
N SER A 353 -16.79 24.32 -0.84
CA SER A 353 -17.24 25.19 0.25
C SER A 353 -17.09 24.51 1.61
N ARG A 354 -16.86 25.30 2.66
CA ARG A 354 -16.78 24.79 4.02
C ARG A 354 -18.13 24.21 4.43
N LYS A 355 -18.15 22.93 4.86
CA LYS A 355 -19.39 22.22 5.18
C LYS A 355 -19.26 21.39 6.46
N PRO A 356 -20.34 21.25 7.24
CA PRO A 356 -20.37 20.32 8.36
C PRO A 356 -20.50 18.89 7.86
N ILE A 357 -19.69 17.98 8.39
CA ILE A 357 -19.81 16.54 8.18
C ILE A 357 -20.11 15.89 9.52
N THR A 358 -21.21 15.14 9.58
CA THR A 358 -21.69 14.48 10.81
C THR A 358 -21.63 12.98 10.68
N VAL A 359 -21.03 12.27 11.64
CA VAL A 359 -21.02 10.80 11.67
C VAL A 359 -21.60 10.29 12.98
N GLY A 360 -22.55 9.37 12.89
CA GLY A 360 -23.06 8.61 14.02
C GLY A 360 -22.20 7.39 14.32
N TRP A 361 -22.08 7.03 15.61
CA TRP A 361 -21.32 5.86 16.06
C TRP A 361 -21.76 4.56 15.40
N ARG A 362 -23.07 4.38 15.20
CA ARG A 362 -23.61 3.19 14.53
C ARG A 362 -23.11 3.04 13.09
N GLU A 363 -22.87 4.15 12.37
CA GLU A 363 -22.40 4.13 10.98
C GLU A 363 -20.99 3.54 10.86
N ILE A 364 -20.18 3.68 11.91
CA ILE A 364 -18.79 3.25 11.96
C ILE A 364 -18.56 2.07 12.90
N GLY A 365 -19.62 1.34 13.25
CA GLY A 365 -19.53 0.10 14.04
C GLY A 365 -19.28 0.30 15.54
N ILE A 366 -19.50 1.49 16.07
CA ILE A 366 -19.42 1.77 17.52
C ILE A 366 -20.83 1.76 18.12
N LEU A 367 -20.98 1.10 19.26
CA LEU A 367 -22.26 1.09 19.99
C LEU A 367 -22.63 2.52 20.44
N PRO A 368 -23.84 3.04 20.15
CA PRO A 368 -24.17 4.45 20.38
C PRO A 368 -24.02 4.94 21.83
N ALA A 369 -24.26 4.06 22.81
CA ALA A 369 -24.18 4.38 24.23
C ALA A 369 -22.75 4.37 24.80
N LYS A 370 -21.77 3.84 24.06
CA LYS A 370 -20.38 3.83 24.52
C LYS A 370 -19.81 5.24 24.54
N HIS A 371 -19.01 5.50 25.56
CA HIS A 371 -18.17 6.69 25.63
C HIS A 371 -17.01 6.53 24.65
N VAL A 372 -16.71 7.58 23.91
CA VAL A 372 -15.62 7.57 22.93
C VAL A 372 -14.69 8.74 23.22
N ILE A 373 -13.40 8.42 23.37
CA ILE A 373 -12.32 9.41 23.33
C ILE A 373 -11.99 9.68 21.87
N VAL A 374 -12.05 10.95 21.47
CA VAL A 374 -11.81 11.42 20.10
C VAL A 374 -10.54 12.27 20.09
N ARG A 375 -9.51 11.77 19.38
CA ARG A 375 -8.23 12.46 19.19
C ARG A 375 -8.12 12.93 17.74
N ASP A 376 -7.85 14.21 17.53
CA ASP A 376 -7.55 14.79 16.22
C ASP A 376 -6.05 14.62 15.92
N LEU A 377 -5.73 13.94 14.82
CA LEU A 377 -4.36 13.54 14.49
C LEU A 377 -3.55 14.68 13.86
N TRP A 378 -4.22 15.68 13.29
CA TRP A 378 -3.56 16.84 12.67
C TRP A 378 -3.38 17.98 13.66
N MET A 379 -4.29 18.12 14.63
CA MET A 379 -4.19 19.09 15.71
C MET A 379 -3.44 18.56 16.94
N HIS A 380 -3.10 17.27 16.97
CA HIS A 380 -2.45 16.57 18.09
C HIS A 380 -3.17 16.75 19.45
N SER A 381 -4.50 16.93 19.41
CA SER A 381 -5.31 17.28 20.58
C SER A 381 -6.56 16.42 20.71
N TYR A 382 -7.14 16.39 21.90
CA TYR A 382 -8.41 15.70 22.14
C TYR A 382 -9.56 16.64 21.84
N VAL A 383 -10.44 16.24 20.92
CA VAL A 383 -11.71 16.96 20.65
C VAL A 383 -12.67 16.74 21.82
N SER A 384 -12.73 15.51 22.32
CA SER A 384 -13.50 15.14 23.50
C SER A 384 -12.95 13.84 24.08
N LYS A 385 -13.06 13.68 25.40
CA LYS A 385 -12.73 12.42 26.08
C LYS A 385 -13.98 11.61 26.46
N ASN A 386 -15.16 12.11 26.10
CA ASN A 386 -16.43 11.59 26.63
C ASN A 386 -17.59 11.71 25.64
N LEU A 387 -17.32 11.65 24.34
CA LEU A 387 -18.34 11.89 23.32
C LEU A 387 -19.24 10.66 23.12
N ARG A 388 -20.53 10.89 22.91
CA ARG A 388 -21.55 9.84 22.72
C ARG A 388 -22.36 10.10 21.45
N PHE A 389 -22.98 9.03 20.93
CA PHE A 389 -23.88 9.00 19.78
C PHE A 389 -23.33 9.42 18.41
N ARG A 390 -22.70 10.60 18.30
CA ARG A 390 -22.25 11.19 17.03
C ARG A 390 -21.18 12.25 17.23
N MET A 391 -20.53 12.65 16.14
CA MET A 391 -19.70 13.85 16.06
C MET A 391 -19.96 14.64 14.78
N THR A 392 -19.77 15.95 14.84
CA THR A 392 -19.85 16.87 13.70
C THR A 392 -18.59 17.71 13.66
N ALA A 393 -17.98 17.87 12.50
CA ALA A 393 -16.88 18.79 12.28
C ALA A 393 -17.14 19.64 11.03
N TYR A 394 -16.76 20.92 11.08
CA TYR A 394 -16.71 21.77 9.90
C TYR A 394 -15.38 21.56 9.18
N VAL A 395 -15.46 21.19 7.91
CA VAL A 395 -14.30 20.85 7.08
C VAL A 395 -14.24 21.84 5.92
N ASP A 396 -13.09 22.46 5.74
CA ASP A 396 -12.84 23.44 4.66
C ASP A 396 -12.84 22.75 3.28
N PRO A 397 -12.95 23.51 2.17
CA PRO A 397 -12.91 22.95 0.83
C PRO A 397 -11.66 22.11 0.60
N HIS A 398 -11.83 20.90 0.06
CA HIS A 398 -10.76 19.93 -0.24
C HIS A 398 -9.93 19.46 0.98
N ALA A 399 -10.29 19.90 2.18
CA ALA A 399 -9.64 19.52 3.41
C ALA A 399 -10.24 18.23 3.97
N CYS A 400 -9.52 17.64 4.93
CA CYS A 400 -10.03 16.55 5.74
C CYS A 400 -9.82 16.82 7.23
N LYS A 401 -10.56 16.08 8.04
CA LYS A 401 -10.27 15.90 9.46
C LYS A 401 -10.08 14.42 9.74
N MET A 402 -8.98 14.07 10.40
CA MET A 402 -8.62 12.70 10.71
C MET A 402 -8.57 12.49 12.21
N TYR A 403 -9.24 11.44 12.67
CA TYR A 403 -9.41 11.14 14.08
C TYR A 403 -9.11 9.69 14.40
N ILE A 404 -8.63 9.45 15.62
CA ILE A 404 -8.71 8.14 16.28
C ILE A 404 -9.81 8.19 17.33
N LEU A 405 -10.71 7.22 17.25
CA LEU A 405 -11.80 7.01 18.18
C LEU A 405 -11.45 5.80 19.05
N THR A 406 -11.46 6.00 20.35
CA THR A 406 -11.21 4.94 21.34
C THR A 406 -12.46 4.76 22.19
N PRO A 407 -13.30 3.75 21.90
CA PRO A 407 -14.40 3.38 22.77
C PRO A 407 -13.88 2.92 24.13
N VAL A 408 -14.47 3.45 25.20
CA VAL A 408 -14.15 3.13 26.60
C VAL A 408 -15.20 2.18 27.17
#